data_AF-A0A925CDI5-F1
#
_entry.id   AF-A0A925CDI5-F1
#
_cell.length_a   1.000
_cell.length_b   1.000
_cell.length_c   1.000
_cell.angle_alpha   90.00
_cell.angle_beta   90.00
_cell.angle_gamma   90.00
#
_symmetry.space_group_name_H-M   'P 1'
#
loop_
_entity.id
_entity.type
_entity.pdbx_description
1 polymer ?
#
loop_
_entity_poly.entity_id
_entity_poly.type
_entity_poly.pdbx_seq_one_letter_code
_entity_poly.pdbx_strand_id
1 'polypeptide(L)'
;MWFLTTFPAQDDRGRPIRVPLPRGSLAAFNEERWHVECERKIEYAKYQREQSLLRQALPTLPRLGIAIALCFGASYLIKNSASAWLIAFVVICMWGSQFKRPGPAELVALRRACGRRRVCPGCGYVLEHLEPAADLLVECPECSAAWRIEQRADTPVTA
;
A
#
# COMPACT_ATOMS: atom_id res chain seq x y z
N MET A 1 -2.55 35.56 -13.80
CA MET A 1 -1.43 35.12 -14.64
C MET A 1 -0.54 34.24 -13.76
N TRP A 2 -0.48 32.93 -14.01
CA TRP A 2 0.22 31.98 -13.14
C TRP A 2 1.66 31.83 -13.62
N PHE A 3 2.64 32.32 -12.85
CA PHE A 3 4.04 32.07 -13.13
C PHE A 3 4.40 30.69 -12.56
N LEU A 4 4.50 29.69 -13.43
CA LEU A 4 5.10 28.40 -13.10
C LEU A 4 6.62 28.59 -13.06
N THR A 5 7.17 29.05 -11.94
CA THR A 5 8.61 28.98 -11.69
C THR A 5 8.96 27.52 -11.43
N THR A 6 9.34 26.80 -12.50
CA THR A 6 9.88 25.45 -12.39
C THR A 6 11.34 25.54 -11.97
N PHE A 7 11.68 25.06 -10.78
CA PHE A 7 13.08 24.82 -10.43
C PHE A 7 13.64 23.68 -11.30
N PRO A 8 14.90 23.79 -11.79
CA PRO A 8 15.52 22.76 -12.60
C PRO A 8 15.96 21.58 -11.72
N ALA A 9 15.00 20.76 -11.27
CA ALA A 9 15.30 19.44 -10.72
C ALA A 9 15.35 18.42 -11.87
N GLN A 10 16.43 17.64 -11.97
CA GLN A 10 16.58 16.54 -12.93
C GLN A 10 16.55 15.20 -12.21
N ASP A 11 15.93 14.18 -12.82
CA ASP A 11 16.02 12.79 -12.34
C ASP A 11 17.42 12.19 -12.60
N ASP A 12 17.67 10.98 -12.09
CA ASP A 12 18.92 10.22 -12.30
C ASP A 12 19.23 9.95 -13.80
N ARG A 13 18.31 10.28 -14.72
CA ARG A 13 18.42 10.14 -16.17
C ARG A 13 18.47 11.50 -16.89
N GLY A 14 18.63 12.60 -16.16
CA GLY A 14 18.72 13.96 -16.69
C GLY A 14 17.38 14.56 -17.14
N ARG A 15 16.24 13.94 -16.84
CA ARG A 15 14.92 14.44 -17.25
C ARG A 15 14.39 15.45 -16.24
N PRO A 16 13.78 16.57 -16.68
CA PRO A 16 13.23 17.56 -15.78
C PRO A 16 12.03 17.00 -15.00
N ILE A 17 12.08 17.08 -13.68
CA ILE A 17 10.97 16.72 -12.78
C ILE A 17 10.18 17.99 -12.45
N ARG A 18 8.87 17.98 -12.70
CA ARG A 18 7.97 19.07 -12.29
C ARG A 18 7.54 18.86 -10.84
N VAL A 19 8.14 19.60 -9.91
CA VAL A 19 7.70 19.62 -8.51
C VAL A 19 6.70 20.77 -8.32
N PRO A 20 5.45 20.50 -7.92
CA PRO A 20 4.48 21.56 -7.65
C PRO A 20 4.90 22.35 -6.40
N LEU A 21 4.96 23.67 -6.53
CA LEU A 21 5.19 24.57 -5.40
C LEU A 21 3.97 24.57 -4.47
N PRO A 22 4.18 24.73 -3.15
CA PRO A 22 3.08 24.79 -2.20
C PRO A 22 2.30 26.09 -2.44
N ARG A 23 0.96 26.01 -2.41
CA ARG A 23 0.10 27.20 -2.55
C ARG A 23 0.22 28.02 -1.27
N GLY A 24 1.04 29.06 -1.27
CA GLY A 24 1.25 29.96 -0.15
C GLY A 24 2.03 31.23 -0.53
N SER A 25 2.00 32.22 0.35
CA SER A 25 2.77 33.47 0.23
C SER A 25 4.27 33.18 0.13
N LEU A 26 4.92 33.67 -0.93
CA LEU A 26 6.38 33.61 -1.11
C LEU A 26 7.16 34.21 0.08
N ALA A 27 6.54 35.11 0.85
CA ALA A 27 7.18 35.75 2.00
C ALA A 27 7.41 34.80 3.20
N ALA A 28 6.73 33.64 3.23
CA ALA A 28 6.93 32.61 4.26
C ALA A 28 7.69 31.38 3.75
N PHE A 29 8.22 31.44 2.52
CA PHE A 29 8.98 30.35 1.93
C PHE A 29 10.36 30.27 2.58
N ASN A 30 10.53 29.33 3.51
CA ASN A 30 11.83 28.98 4.06
C ASN A 30 12.51 27.98 3.11
N GLU A 31 13.51 28.46 2.38
CA GLU A 31 14.27 27.72 1.39
C GLU A 31 14.95 26.48 1.98
N GLU A 32 15.49 26.59 3.19
CA GLU A 32 16.16 25.49 3.90
C GLU A 32 15.16 24.37 4.25
N ARG A 33 13.97 24.73 4.74
CA ARG A 33 12.90 23.76 5.01
C ARG A 33 12.42 23.05 3.75
N TRP A 34 12.37 23.78 2.62
CA TRP A 34 11.96 23.22 1.34
C TRP A 34 13.00 22.24 0.79
N HIS A 35 14.29 22.52 0.94
CA HIS A 35 15.36 21.59 0.56
C HIS A 35 15.26 20.26 1.31
N VAL A 36 15.07 20.30 2.64
CA VAL A 36 14.90 19.09 3.47
C VAL A 36 13.67 18.27 3.05
N GLU A 37 12.56 18.94 2.73
CA GLU A 37 11.33 18.27 2.26
C GLU A 37 11.53 17.61 0.87
N CYS A 38 12.27 18.26 -0.03
CA CYS A 38 12.62 17.72 -1.34
C CYS A 38 13.54 16.49 -1.23
N GLU A 39 14.60 16.56 -0.41
CA GLU A 39 15.50 15.42 -0.19
C GLU A 39 14.74 14.22 0.37
N ARG A 40 13.87 14.44 1.35
CA ARG A 40 13.04 13.37 1.94
C ARG A 40 12.12 12.71 0.92
N LYS A 41 11.54 13.48 -0.02
CA LYS A 41 10.70 12.95 -1.10
C LYS A 41 11.51 12.13 -2.12
N ILE A 42 12.72 12.56 -2.45
CA ILE A 42 13.62 11.82 -3.36
C ILE A 42 14.02 10.49 -2.71
N GLU A 43 14.38 10.51 -1.43
CA GLU A 43 14.77 9.32 -0.68
C GLU A 43 13.62 8.32 -0.54
N TYR A 44 12.40 8.81 -0.25
CA TYR A 44 11.20 7.98 -0.23
C TYR A 44 10.88 7.37 -1.60
N ALA A 45 11.08 8.12 -2.69
CA ALA A 45 10.90 7.61 -4.04
C ALA A 45 11.90 6.50 -4.39
N LYS A 46 13.16 6.62 -3.96
CA LYS A 46 14.18 5.56 -4.10
C LYS A 46 13.77 4.29 -3.34
N TYR A 47 13.38 4.43 -2.07
CA TYR A 47 12.91 3.30 -1.25
C TYR A 47 11.68 2.60 -1.87
N GLN A 48 10.73 3.38 -2.39
CA GLN A 48 9.54 2.83 -3.03
C GLN A 48 9.88 2.04 -4.32
N ARG A 49 10.89 2.49 -5.07
CA ARG A 49 11.38 1.79 -6.26
C ARG A 49 12.06 0.46 -5.90
N GLU A 50 12.90 0.44 -4.87
CA GLU A 50 13.52 -0.81 -4.38
C GLU A 50 12.48 -1.79 -3.87
N GLN A 51 11.50 -1.33 -3.09
CA GLN A 51 10.38 -2.18 -2.67
C GLN A 51 9.59 -2.72 -3.87
N SER A 52 9.42 -1.94 -4.94
CA SER A 52 8.72 -2.40 -6.14
C SER A 52 9.46 -3.55 -6.84
N LEU A 53 10.80 -3.49 -6.89
CA LEU A 53 11.64 -4.56 -7.44
C LEU A 53 11.57 -5.82 -6.57
N LEU A 54 11.65 -5.66 -5.24
CA LEU A 54 11.50 -6.77 -4.31
C LEU A 54 10.12 -7.43 -4.43
N ARG A 55 9.05 -6.64 -4.58
CA ARG A 55 7.69 -7.17 -4.81
C ARG A 55 7.55 -7.89 -6.15
N GLN A 56 8.29 -7.49 -7.18
CA GLN A 56 8.31 -8.19 -8.47
C GLN A 56 9.15 -9.47 -8.43
N ALA A 57 10.20 -9.52 -7.60
CA ALA A 57 11.05 -10.69 -7.43
C ALA A 57 10.43 -11.75 -6.49
N LEU A 58 9.69 -11.35 -5.45
CA LEU A 58 9.08 -12.28 -4.49
C LEU A 58 8.19 -13.38 -5.11
N PRO A 59 7.36 -13.13 -6.14
CA PRO A 59 6.53 -14.17 -6.75
C PRO A 59 7.30 -15.16 -7.64
N THR A 60 8.58 -14.93 -7.96
CA THR A 60 9.37 -15.89 -8.76
C THR A 60 10.01 -16.99 -7.91
N LEU A 61 10.29 -16.71 -6.64
CA LEU A 61 10.84 -17.67 -5.67
C LEU A 61 9.98 -18.95 -5.49
N PRO A 62 8.64 -18.89 -5.32
CA PRO A 62 7.83 -20.10 -5.21
C PRO A 62 7.83 -20.93 -6.50
N ARG A 63 7.99 -20.31 -7.68
CA ARG A 63 8.09 -21.05 -8.96
C ARG A 63 9.37 -21.88 -9.03
N LEU A 64 10.49 -21.33 -8.55
CA LEU A 64 11.76 -22.05 -8.41
C LEU A 64 11.64 -23.21 -7.41
N GLY A 65 11.00 -22.98 -6.27
CA GLY A 65 10.75 -24.04 -5.28
C GLY A 65 9.91 -25.19 -5.82
N ILE A 66 8.84 -24.89 -6.58
CA ILE A 66 7.99 -25.89 -7.22
C ILE A 66 8.77 -26.67 -8.30
N ALA A 67 9.58 -26.00 -9.12
CA ALA A 67 10.40 -26.68 -10.13
C ALA A 67 11.40 -27.66 -9.49
N ILE A 68 12.07 -27.25 -8.42
CA ILE A 68 12.97 -28.13 -7.65
C ILE A 68 12.18 -29.30 -7.03
N ALA A 69 11.03 -29.03 -6.41
CA ALA A 69 10.20 -30.08 -5.81
C ALA A 69 9.66 -31.08 -6.86
N LEU A 70 9.35 -30.66 -8.09
CA LEU A 70 8.97 -31.56 -9.18
C LEU A 70 10.15 -32.41 -9.67
N CYS A 71 11.34 -31.82 -9.79
CA CYS A 71 12.54 -32.54 -10.20
C CYS A 71 12.99 -33.60 -9.18
N PHE A 72 12.88 -33.32 -7.87
CA PHE A 72 13.30 -34.24 -6.81
C PHE A 72 12.16 -35.13 -6.28
N GLY A 73 10.90 -34.69 -6.38
CA GLY A 73 9.72 -35.41 -5.87
C GLY A 73 9.22 -36.52 -6.81
N ALA A 74 9.40 -36.39 -8.12
CA ALA A 74 8.93 -37.39 -9.09
C ALA A 74 9.51 -38.78 -8.84
N SER A 75 10.76 -38.88 -8.37
CA SER A 75 11.41 -40.16 -8.04
C SER A 75 10.93 -40.77 -6.72
N TYR A 76 10.39 -39.96 -5.78
CA TYR A 76 9.94 -40.42 -4.46
C TYR A 76 8.44 -40.76 -4.42
N LEU A 77 7.64 -40.18 -5.33
CA LEU A 77 6.17 -40.26 -5.33
C LEU A 77 5.59 -41.55 -5.94
N ILE A 78 6.40 -42.35 -6.63
CA ILE A 78 5.93 -43.61 -7.25
C ILE A 78 5.57 -44.69 -6.20
N LYS A 79 6.05 -44.57 -4.96
CA LYS A 79 5.77 -45.56 -3.89
C LYS A 79 4.71 -45.17 -2.87
N ASN A 80 4.34 -43.89 -2.73
CA ASN A 80 3.40 -43.43 -1.70
C ASN A 80 2.41 -42.40 -2.27
N SER A 81 1.23 -42.86 -2.70
CA SER A 81 0.19 -42.01 -3.30
C SER A 81 -0.41 -40.99 -2.32
N ALA A 82 -0.49 -41.33 -1.03
CA ALA A 82 -1.08 -40.46 -0.01
C ALA A 82 -0.28 -39.16 0.21
N SER A 83 1.06 -39.22 0.19
CA SER A 83 1.91 -38.03 0.35
C SER A 83 1.86 -37.13 -0.89
N ALA A 84 1.67 -37.70 -2.09
CA ALA A 84 1.48 -36.94 -3.32
C ALA A 84 0.28 -35.99 -3.26
N TRP A 85 -0.85 -36.51 -2.80
CA TRP A 85 -2.10 -35.76 -2.68
C TRP A 85 -2.01 -34.65 -1.63
N LEU A 86 -1.37 -34.91 -0.49
CA LEU A 86 -1.17 -33.90 0.55
C LEU A 86 -0.32 -32.73 0.04
N ILE A 87 0.79 -33.02 -0.65
CA ILE A 87 1.67 -31.99 -1.22
C ILE A 87 0.92 -31.17 -2.28
N ALA A 88 0.19 -31.83 -3.18
CA ALA A 88 -0.61 -31.15 -4.20
C ALA A 88 -1.67 -30.22 -3.58
N PHE A 89 -2.37 -30.67 -2.53
CA PHE A 89 -3.37 -29.88 -1.82
C PHE A 89 -2.75 -28.63 -1.18
N VAL A 90 -1.62 -28.77 -0.49
CA VAL A 90 -0.91 -27.63 0.11
C VAL A 90 -0.49 -26.62 -0.96
N VAL A 91 0.05 -27.09 -2.09
CA VAL A 91 0.43 -26.21 -3.21
C VAL A 91 -0.79 -25.48 -3.77
N ILE A 92 -1.93 -26.16 -3.97
CA ILE A 92 -3.17 -25.54 -4.45
C ILE A 92 -3.68 -24.48 -3.47
N CYS A 93 -3.69 -24.77 -2.16
CA CYS A 93 -4.11 -23.81 -1.14
C CYS A 93 -3.21 -22.57 -1.10
N MET A 94 -1.88 -22.77 -1.16
CA MET A 94 -0.93 -21.66 -1.22
C MET A 94 -1.10 -20.84 -2.51
N TRP A 95 -1.37 -21.48 -3.65
CA TRP A 95 -1.57 -20.78 -4.91
C TRP A 95 -2.87 -19.98 -4.92
N GLY A 96 -3.97 -20.57 -4.41
CA GLY A 96 -5.26 -19.89 -4.26
C GLY A 96 -5.16 -18.63 -3.38
N SER A 97 -4.32 -18.65 -2.33
CA SER A 97 -4.11 -17.50 -1.45
C SER A 97 -3.32 -16.34 -2.08
N GLN A 98 -2.59 -16.59 -3.17
CA GLN A 98 -1.83 -15.58 -3.91
C GLN A 98 -2.69 -14.83 -4.94
N PHE A 99 -3.81 -15.42 -5.34
CA PHE A 99 -4.71 -14.79 -6.31
C PHE A 99 -5.67 -13.85 -5.59
N LYS A 100 -5.63 -12.57 -5.99
CA LYS A 100 -6.43 -11.43 -5.51
C LYS A 100 -5.89 -10.73 -4.26
N ARG A 101 -4.64 -10.27 -4.34
CA ARG A 101 -4.34 -9.00 -3.66
C ARG A 101 -5.00 -7.90 -4.48
N PRO A 102 -6.01 -7.17 -3.96
CA PRO A 102 -6.62 -6.06 -4.68
C PRO A 102 -5.53 -5.08 -5.09
N GLY A 103 -5.61 -4.59 -6.33
CA GLY A 103 -4.63 -3.64 -6.83
C GLY A 103 -4.59 -2.37 -5.97
N PRO A 104 -3.50 -1.59 -5.99
CA PRO A 104 -3.41 -0.35 -5.21
C PRO A 104 -4.57 0.62 -5.50
N ALA A 105 -5.06 0.67 -6.74
CA ALA A 105 -6.24 1.47 -7.11
C ALA A 105 -7.53 0.95 -6.47
N GLU A 106 -7.69 -0.37 -6.40
CA GLU A 106 -8.86 -1.03 -5.81
C GLU A 106 -8.88 -0.87 -4.29
N LEU A 107 -7.72 -0.97 -3.63
CA LEU A 107 -7.56 -0.66 -2.20
C LEU A 107 -7.92 0.80 -1.89
N VAL A 108 -7.54 1.74 -2.75
CA VAL A 108 -7.91 3.16 -2.58
C VAL A 108 -9.42 3.36 -2.78
N ALA A 109 -10.01 2.68 -3.76
CA ALA A 109 -11.46 2.72 -3.99
C ALA A 109 -12.25 2.12 -2.82
N LEU A 110 -11.82 0.96 -2.31
CA LEU A 110 -12.36 0.33 -1.10
C LEU A 110 -12.24 1.24 0.11
N ARG A 111 -11.06 1.83 0.34
CA ARG A 111 -10.85 2.77 1.47
C ARG A 111 -11.80 3.98 1.37
N ARG A 112 -12.01 4.55 0.17
CA ARG A 112 -12.97 5.66 -0.03
C ARG A 112 -14.42 5.22 0.17
N ALA A 113 -14.80 4.06 -0.34
CA ALA A 113 -16.15 3.53 -0.20
C ALA A 113 -16.48 3.21 1.28
N CYS A 114 -15.54 2.59 1.98
CA CYS A 114 -15.61 2.30 3.41
C CYS A 114 -15.62 3.56 4.26
N GLY A 115 -14.81 4.58 3.93
CA GLY A 115 -14.82 5.87 4.61
C GLY A 115 -16.17 6.59 4.52
N ARG A 116 -16.85 6.52 3.36
CA ARG A 116 -18.18 7.12 3.17
C ARG A 116 -19.29 6.38 3.92
N ARG A 117 -19.22 5.05 4.00
CA ARG A 117 -20.22 4.22 4.69
C ARG A 117 -19.88 3.96 6.17
N ARG A 118 -18.74 4.48 6.64
CA ARG A 118 -18.15 4.17 7.96
C ARG A 118 -18.16 2.67 8.25
N VAL A 119 -17.61 1.85 7.35
CA VAL A 119 -17.50 0.39 7.54
C VAL A 119 -16.03 0.00 7.54
N CYS A 120 -15.62 -0.91 8.43
CA CYS A 120 -14.27 -1.43 8.49
C CYS A 120 -13.93 -2.23 7.22
N PRO A 121 -12.90 -1.86 6.45
CA PRO A 121 -12.52 -2.58 5.23
C PRO A 121 -11.91 -3.97 5.48
N GLY A 122 -11.47 -4.25 6.71
CA GLY A 122 -10.95 -5.57 7.09
C GLY A 122 -12.03 -6.63 7.30
N CYS A 123 -12.96 -6.37 8.24
CA CYS A 123 -13.97 -7.35 8.67
C CYS A 123 -15.42 -6.97 8.32
N GLY A 124 -15.69 -5.77 7.80
CA GLY A 124 -17.05 -5.33 7.46
C GLY A 124 -17.88 -4.77 8.62
N TYR A 125 -17.30 -4.61 9.82
CA TYR A 125 -17.99 -4.02 10.98
C TYR A 125 -18.37 -2.54 10.75
N VAL A 126 -19.53 -2.12 11.23
CA VAL A 126 -20.02 -0.73 11.09
C VAL A 126 -19.41 0.17 12.17
N LEU A 127 -18.62 1.15 11.75
CA LEU A 127 -17.89 2.10 12.58
C LEU A 127 -18.67 3.41 12.82
N GLU A 128 -19.92 3.52 12.37
CA GLU A 128 -20.67 4.78 12.35
C GLU A 128 -20.84 5.43 13.73
N HIS A 129 -20.98 4.61 14.77
CA HIS A 129 -21.27 5.02 16.15
C HIS A 129 -20.05 5.02 17.08
N LEU A 130 -18.86 4.75 16.55
CA LEU A 130 -17.64 4.77 17.36
C LEU A 130 -17.06 6.17 17.39
N GLU A 131 -16.72 6.64 18.59
CA GLU A 131 -16.01 7.90 18.76
C GLU A 131 -14.55 7.73 18.32
N PRO A 132 -14.03 8.62 17.45
CA PRO A 132 -12.61 8.63 17.12
C PRO A 132 -11.77 9.04 18.33
N ALA A 133 -10.60 8.42 18.46
CA ALA A 133 -9.58 8.83 19.42
C ALA A 133 -9.00 10.22 19.06
N ALA A 134 -8.15 10.76 19.93
CA ALA A 134 -7.56 12.10 19.79
C ALA A 134 -6.74 12.30 18.50
N ASP A 135 -6.29 11.22 17.87
CA ASP A 135 -5.55 11.19 16.61
C ASP A 135 -6.44 11.04 15.36
N LEU A 136 -7.76 11.08 15.54
CA LEU A 136 -8.80 10.88 14.53
C LEU A 136 -8.83 9.47 13.94
N LEU A 137 -8.31 8.48 14.66
CA LEU A 137 -8.45 7.07 14.32
C LEU A 137 -9.63 6.46 15.09
N VAL A 138 -10.36 5.57 14.40
CA VAL A 138 -11.36 4.69 15.02
C VAL A 138 -10.81 3.28 14.97
N GLU A 139 -10.73 2.64 16.14
CA GLU A 139 -10.33 1.24 16.26
C GLU A 139 -11.54 0.33 16.06
N CYS A 140 -11.40 -0.68 15.22
CA CYS A 140 -12.45 -1.66 14.97
C CYS A 140 -12.47 -2.71 16.10
N PRO A 141 -13.61 -2.92 16.81
CA PRO A 141 -13.68 -3.85 17.93
C PRO A 141 -13.51 -5.33 17.52
N GLU A 142 -13.83 -5.67 16.27
CA GLU A 142 -13.77 -7.06 15.78
C GLU A 142 -12.36 -7.50 15.35
N CYS A 143 -11.59 -6.60 14.73
CA CYS A 143 -10.30 -6.96 14.14
C CYS A 143 -9.12 -6.12 14.67
N SER A 144 -9.37 -5.22 15.63
CA SER A 144 -8.39 -4.31 16.24
C SER A 144 -7.61 -3.45 15.24
N ALA A 145 -8.16 -3.25 14.03
CA ALA A 145 -7.54 -2.40 13.03
C ALA A 145 -8.01 -0.95 13.23
N ALA A 146 -7.08 0.00 13.16
CA ALA A 146 -7.36 1.42 13.28
C ALA A 146 -7.49 2.10 11.91
N TRP A 147 -8.55 2.89 11.72
CA TRP A 147 -8.85 3.58 10.47
C TRP A 147 -9.07 5.07 10.71
N ARG A 148 -8.51 5.92 9.85
CA ARG A 148 -8.81 7.34 9.84
C ARG A 148 -10.17 7.57 9.19
N ILE A 149 -11.13 8.12 9.92
CA ILE A 149 -12.43 8.53 9.39
C ILE A 149 -12.38 10.03 9.14
N GLU A 150 -12.66 10.46 7.90
CA GLU A 150 -12.83 11.88 7.61
C GLU A 150 -14.07 12.39 8.36
N GLN A 151 -13.88 13.31 9.30
CA GLN A 151 -15.01 14.01 9.90
C GLN A 151 -15.75 14.76 8.80
N ARG A 152 -17.05 14.53 8.68
CA ARG A 152 -17.89 15.31 7.77
C ARG A 152 -17.79 16.76 8.25
N ALA A 153 -17.30 17.64 7.38
CA ALA A 153 -17.10 19.05 7.68
C ALA A 153 -18.43 19.81 7.98
N ASP A 154 -19.57 19.12 7.93
CA ASP A 154 -20.91 19.71 8.02
C ASP A 154 -21.40 19.89 9.46
N THR A 155 -20.63 19.50 10.48
CA THR A 155 -21.01 19.73 11.89
C THR A 155 -20.45 21.07 12.33
N PRO A 156 -21.26 22.14 12.49
CA PRO A 156 -20.79 23.41 13.02
C PRO A 156 -20.30 23.17 14.45
N VAL A 157 -19.01 23.42 14.67
CA VAL A 157 -18.40 23.45 16.01
C VAL A 157 -19.08 24.59 16.76
N THR A 158 -19.99 24.25 17.66
CA THR A 158 -20.53 25.19 18.64
C THR A 158 -19.44 25.38 19.68
N ALA A 159 -18.81 26.55 19.64
CA ALA A 159 -17.81 27.01 20.60
C ALA A 159 -18.45 27.38 21.93
#